data_AF-A0A9Q3M4P2-F1
#
_entry.id   AF-A0A9Q3M4P2-F1
#
_cell.length_a   1.000
_cell.length_b   1.000
_cell.length_c   1.000
_cell.angle_alpha   90.00
_cell.angle_beta   90.00
_cell.angle_gamma   90.00
#
_symmetry.space_group_name_H-M   'P 1'
#
loop_
_entity.id
_entity.type
_entity.pdbx_description
1 polymer ?
#
loop_
_entity_poly.entity_id
_entity_poly.type
_entity_poly.pdbx_seq_one_letter_code
_entity_poly.pdbx_strand_id
1 'polypeptide(L)'
;MHFLEVFAVGGLLAAAIFHVGMLLVFEHMASKINKFGPNLVTKIGKGLPEIDLQSPLIPLPLKNQFLLYRRAWIVVIAILMMPLALYLVAKAYH
;
A
#
# COMPACT_ATOMS: atom_id res chain seq x y z
N MET A 1 9.24 -13.04 -26.07
CA MET A 1 8.16 -12.39 -25.30
C MET A 1 7.65 -13.21 -24.11
N HIS A 2 7.77 -14.55 -24.11
CA HIS A 2 7.28 -15.41 -23.01
C HIS A 2 7.87 -15.09 -21.61
N PHE A 3 9.17 -14.76 -21.53
CA PHE A 3 9.82 -14.43 -20.25
C PHE A 3 9.24 -13.17 -19.58
N LEU A 4 9.05 -12.09 -20.36
CA LEU A 4 8.50 -10.83 -19.83
C LEU A 4 7.05 -10.99 -19.36
N GLU A 5 6.26 -11.81 -20.06
CA GLU A 5 4.87 -12.09 -19.71
C GLU A 5 4.76 -12.83 -18.37
N VAL A 6 5.58 -13.87 -18.17
CA VAL A 6 5.64 -14.61 -16.90
C VAL A 6 6.07 -13.68 -15.75
N PHE A 7 7.05 -12.79 -15.99
CA PHE A 7 7.48 -11.80 -15.01
C PHE A 7 6.39 -10.76 -14.70
N ALA A 8 5.63 -10.30 -15.70
CA ALA A 8 4.52 -9.38 -15.51
C ALA A 8 3.39 -10.00 -14.67
N VAL A 9 2.99 -11.24 -14.98
CA VAL A 9 1.97 -11.97 -14.22
C VAL A 9 2.45 -12.26 -12.79
N GLY A 10 3.69 -12.72 -12.62
CA GLY A 10 4.29 -12.96 -11.31
C GLY A 10 4.38 -11.69 -10.45
N GLY A 11 4.80 -10.57 -11.04
CA GLY A 11 4.85 -9.26 -10.38
C GLY A 11 3.47 -8.76 -9.97
N LEU A 12 2.46 -8.91 -10.83
CA LEU A 12 1.08 -8.56 -10.52
C LEU A 12 0.52 -9.39 -9.35
N LEU A 13 0.77 -10.70 -9.36
CA LEU A 13 0.33 -11.60 -8.29
C LEU A 13 1.01 -11.24 -6.96
N ALA A 14 2.32 -11.00 -6.98
CA ALA A 14 3.07 -10.56 -5.80
C ALA A 14 2.55 -9.20 -5.28
N ALA A 15 2.26 -8.26 -6.17
CA ALA A 15 1.69 -6.95 -5.81
C ALA A 15 0.33 -7.10 -5.14
N ALA A 16 -0.53 -7.98 -5.65
CA ALA A 16 -1.85 -8.24 -5.09
C ALA A 16 -1.75 -8.84 -3.68
N ILE A 17 -0.92 -9.88 -3.49
CA ILE A 17 -0.71 -10.53 -2.18
C ILE A 17 -0.16 -9.52 -1.17
N PHE A 18 0.87 -8.77 -1.56
CA PHE A 18 1.47 -7.75 -0.71
C PHE A 18 0.48 -6.64 -0.36
N HIS A 19 -0.33 -6.18 -1.32
CA HIS A 19 -1.37 -5.17 -1.09
C HIS A 19 -2.38 -5.63 -0.03
N VAL A 20 -2.91 -6.85 -0.17
CA VAL A 20 -3.87 -7.41 0.80
C VAL A 20 -3.24 -7.55 2.19
N GLY A 21 -2.00 -8.04 2.27
CA GLY A 21 -1.28 -8.14 3.55
C GLY A 21 -1.10 -6.76 4.22
N MET A 22 -0.76 -5.74 3.44
CA MET A 22 -0.63 -4.37 3.95
C MET A 22 -1.96 -3.78 4.40
N LEU A 23 -3.07 -4.07 3.71
CA LEU A 23 -4.41 -3.65 4.16
C LEU A 23 -4.72 -4.17 5.56
N LEU A 24 -4.42 -5.45 5.85
CA LEU A 24 -4.62 -6.02 7.19
C LEU A 24 -3.75 -5.32 8.26
N VAL A 25 -2.49 -5.03 7.94
CA VAL A 25 -1.60 -4.27 8.84
C VAL A 25 -2.16 -2.87 9.10
N PHE A 26 -2.65 -2.20 8.06
CA PHE A 26 -3.26 -0.89 8.18
C PHE A 26 -4.55 -0.90 9.00
N GLU A 27 -5.40 -1.92 8.86
CA GLU A 27 -6.59 -2.09 9.71
C GLU A 27 -6.23 -2.33 11.18
N HIS A 28 -5.21 -3.14 11.43
CA HIS A 28 -4.72 -3.36 12.79
C HIS A 28 -4.19 -2.07 13.43
N MET A 29 -3.45 -1.26 12.67
CA MET A 29 -3.01 0.06 13.13
C MET A 29 -4.18 1.03 13.33
N ALA A 30 -5.16 1.03 12.42
CA ALA A 30 -6.34 1.88 12.55
C ALA A 30 -7.12 1.56 13.83
N SER A 31 -7.28 0.27 14.15
CA SER A 31 -7.88 -0.18 15.41
C SER A 31 -7.07 0.31 16.62
N LYS A 32 -5.74 0.23 16.58
CA LYS A 32 -4.87 0.77 17.65
C LYS A 32 -5.01 2.29 17.81
N ILE A 33 -5.08 3.04 16.72
CA ILE A 33 -5.19 4.50 16.74
C ILE A 33 -6.58 4.93 17.24
N ASN A 34 -7.64 4.25 16.83
CA ASN A 34 -9.01 4.55 17.28
C ASN A 34 -9.22 4.32 18.79
N LYS A 35 -8.33 3.60 19.48
CA LYS A 35 -8.34 3.53 20.96
C LYS A 35 -8.03 4.88 21.62
N PHE A 36 -7.34 5.78 20.94
CA PHE A 36 -7.00 7.11 21.46
C PHE A 36 -8.08 8.17 21.18
N GLY A 37 -9.05 7.83 20.34
CA GLY A 37 -10.18 8.70 20.02
C GLY A 37 -10.99 8.14 18.84
N PRO A 38 -12.32 8.24 18.87
CA PRO A 38 -13.15 7.82 17.75
C PRO A 38 -12.84 8.67 16.50
N ASN A 39 -12.91 8.06 15.32
CA ASN A 39 -12.73 8.71 14.01
C ASN A 39 -11.37 9.37 13.75
N LEU A 40 -10.32 8.99 14.50
CA LEU A 40 -8.95 9.43 14.23
C LEU A 40 -8.34 8.84 12.95
N VAL A 41 -8.93 7.73 12.47
CA VAL A 41 -8.63 7.14 11.18
C VAL A 41 -9.87 7.19 10.30
N THR A 42 -9.75 7.83 9.14
CA THR A 42 -10.81 7.87 8.12
C THR A 42 -10.45 6.92 6.99
N LYS A 43 -11.42 6.15 6.49
CA LYS A 43 -11.30 5.39 5.24
C LYS A 43 -11.92 6.25 4.14
N ILE A 44 -11.14 7.11 3.48
CA ILE A 44 -11.68 7.93 2.37
C ILE A 44 -11.76 7.05 1.12
N GLY A 45 -12.97 6.59 0.78
CA GLY A 45 -13.43 6.18 -0.57
C GLY A 45 -12.71 5.05 -1.34
N LYS A 46 -11.40 4.82 -1.14
CA LYS A 46 -10.52 3.98 -1.95
C LYS A 46 -9.88 2.82 -1.16
N GLY A 47 -10.40 2.51 0.02
CA GLY A 47 -9.98 1.33 0.81
C GLY A 47 -8.66 1.47 1.58
N LEU A 48 -7.93 2.59 1.44
CA LEU A 48 -6.75 2.89 2.25
C LEU A 48 -7.16 3.74 3.46
N PRO A 49 -6.74 3.39 4.68
CA PRO A 49 -6.94 4.26 5.83
C PRO A 49 -6.05 5.50 5.73
N GLU A 50 -6.52 6.58 6.31
CA GLU A 50 -5.82 7.85 6.42
C GLU A 50 -5.96 8.35 7.85
N ILE A 51 -4.86 8.83 8.41
CA ILE A 51 -4.81 9.29 9.80
C ILE A 51 -4.78 10.82 9.81
N ASP A 52 -5.43 11.43 10.78
CA ASP A 52 -5.25 12.86 11.03
C ASP A 52 -3.87 13.11 11.66
N LEU A 53 -2.93 13.58 10.83
CA LEU A 53 -1.56 13.87 11.25
C LEU A 53 -1.47 15.04 12.24
N GLN A 54 -2.47 15.92 12.28
CA GLN A 54 -2.50 17.07 13.18
C GLN A 54 -3.13 16.75 14.54
N SER A 55 -3.84 15.63 14.65
CA SER A 55 -4.49 15.24 15.90
C SER A 55 -3.47 15.08 17.05
N PRO A 56 -3.62 15.81 18.16
CA PRO A 56 -2.74 15.68 19.33
C PRO A 56 -2.98 14.36 20.09
N LEU A 57 -4.10 13.68 19.82
CA LEU A 57 -4.49 12.45 20.51
C LEU A 57 -3.70 11.23 20.03
N ILE A 58 -3.18 11.26 18.79
CA ILE A 58 -2.41 10.13 18.24
C ILE A 58 -0.95 10.26 18.69
N PRO A 59 -0.39 9.25 19.40
CA PRO A 59 1.01 9.23 19.75
C PRO A 59 1.92 9.36 18.52
N LEU A 60 2.93 10.25 18.62
CA LEU A 60 3.94 10.44 17.58
C LEU A 60 4.58 9.13 17.05
N PRO A 61 4.91 8.11 17.87
CA PRO A 61 5.46 6.86 17.34
C PRO A 61 4.49 6.13 16.39
N LEU A 62 3.19 6.16 16.67
CA LEU A 62 2.18 5.53 15.81
C LEU A 62 2.01 6.30 14.49
N LYS A 63 2.07 7.64 14.52
CA LYS A 63 2.06 8.46 13.29
C LYS A 63 3.24 8.12 12.39
N ASN A 64 4.44 8.06 12.95
CA ASN A 64 5.66 7.74 12.22
C ASN A 64 5.62 6.32 11.64
N GLN A 65 5.16 5.34 12.42
CA GLN A 65 5.02 3.96 11.96
C GLN A 65 4.00 3.85 10.82
N PHE A 66 2.86 4.54 10.92
CA PHE A 66 1.85 4.56 9.87
C PHE A 66 2.39 5.17 8.57
N LEU A 67 3.07 6.32 8.65
CA LEU A 67 3.69 6.97 7.49
C LEU A 67 4.78 6.09 6.85
N LEU A 68 5.57 5.41 7.67
CA LEU A 68 6.62 4.51 7.20
C LEU A 68 6.03 3.33 6.43
N TYR A 69 4.98 2.70 6.96
CA TYR A 69 4.29 1.62 6.26
C TYR A 69 3.57 2.09 4.99
N ARG A 70 3.00 3.30 4.99
CA ARG A 70 2.42 3.88 3.77
C ARG A 70 3.48 4.10 2.70
N ARG A 71 4.65 4.64 3.06
CA ARG A 71 5.78 4.81 2.13
C ARG A 71 6.31 3.47 1.63
N ALA A 72 6.51 2.50 2.52
CA ALA A 72 6.95 1.16 2.15
C ALA A 72 5.96 0.50 1.18
N TRP A 73 4.66 0.64 1.44
CA TRP A 73 3.62 0.12 0.55
C TRP A 73 3.71 0.71 -0.86
N ILE A 74 3.81 2.05 -0.98
CA ILE A 74 3.94 2.73 -2.28
C ILE A 74 5.18 2.24 -3.03
N VAL A 75 6.33 2.18 -2.36
CA VAL A 75 7.60 1.78 -2.97
C VAL A 75 7.56 0.35 -3.46
N VAL A 76 7.09 -0.59 -2.63
CA VAL A 76 7.06 -2.01 -3.01
C VAL A 76 6.07 -2.24 -4.15
N ILE A 77 4.88 -1.65 -4.11
CA ILE A 77 3.92 -1.75 -5.22
C ILE A 77 4.51 -1.16 -6.50
N ALA A 78 5.18 -0.02 -6.44
CA ALA A 78 5.81 0.58 -7.63
C ALA A 78 6.87 -0.35 -8.25
N ILE A 79 7.70 -1.00 -7.42
CA ILE A 79 8.70 -1.97 -7.89
C ILE A 79 8.02 -3.19 -8.52
N LEU A 80 6.99 -3.75 -7.88
CA LEU A 80 6.30 -4.94 -8.38
C LEU A 80 5.48 -4.69 -9.65
N MET A 81 5.05 -3.45 -9.89
CA MET A 81 4.34 -3.04 -11.10
C MET A 81 5.28 -2.71 -12.28
N MET A 82 6.58 -2.54 -12.04
CA MET A 82 7.55 -2.20 -13.08
C MET A 82 7.66 -3.26 -14.20
N PRO A 83 7.69 -4.58 -13.92
CA PRO A 83 7.69 -5.59 -14.98
C PRO A 83 6.44 -5.55 -15.85
N LEU A 84 5.27 -5.25 -15.27
CA LEU A 84 4.03 -5.09 -16.02
C LEU A 84 4.11 -3.90 -16.98
N ALA A 85 4.60 -2.75 -16.49
CA ALA A 85 4.77 -1.57 -17.33
C ALA A 85 5.72 -1.84 -18.50
N LEU A 86 6.85 -2.52 -18.24
CA LEU A 86 7.81 -2.92 -19.27
C LEU A 86 7.20 -3.90 -20.28
N TYR A 87 6.40 -4.87 -19.82
CA TYR A 87 5.69 -5.80 -20.71
C TYR A 87 4.69 -5.08 -21.61
N LEU A 88 3.89 -4.17 -21.06
CA LEU A 88 2.91 -3.39 -21.83
C LEU A 88 3.59 -2.50 -22.89
N VAL A 89 4.69 -1.84 -22.51
CA VAL A 89 5.51 -1.05 -23.45
C VAL A 89 6.07 -1.95 -24.54
N ALA A 90 6.74 -3.05 -24.19
CA ALA A 90 7.32 -3.97 -25.17
C ALA A 90 6.28 -4.53 -26.14
N LYS A 91 5.07 -4.81 -25.65
CA LYS A 91 3.94 -5.31 -26.46
C LYS A 91 3.29 -4.23 -27.33
N ALA A 92 3.40 -2.95 -26.97
CA ALA A 92 2.85 -1.86 -27.76
C ALA A 92 3.75 -1.44 -28.93
N TYR A 93 5.06 -1.66 -28.82
CA TYR A 93 6.06 -1.27 -29.83
C TYR A 93 6.57 -2.44 -30.70
N HIS A 94 6.07 -3.65 -30.48
CA HIS A 94 6.29 -4.83 -31.33
C HIS A 94 4.96 -5.31 -31.91
#